data_AF-A0A7C6YE96-F1
#
_entry.id   AF-A0A7C6YE96-F1
#
_cell.length_a   1.000
_cell.length_b   1.000
_cell.length_c   1.000
_cell.angle_alpha   90.00
_cell.angle_beta   90.00
_cell.angle_gamma   90.00
#
_symmetry.space_group_name_H-M   'P 1'
#
loop_
_entity.id
_entity.type
_entity.pdbx_description
1 polymer ?
#
loop_
_entity_poly.entity_id
_entity_poly.type
_entity_poly.pdbx_seq_one_letter_code
_entity_poly.pdbx_strand_id
1 'polypeptide(L)'
;MKPTDFTSHKHVATARGVQGGRVPASCPSGFQGRYTVQPGDTMFFIAQRFGVSLNSLIAANPHITDPSVIFPGDVLCVPGPPVGGRVPASCPPGFQGRYTVQPGDTMFFIAQRFGVSLNSLIAANPHITDPSVIFPGDV
;
A
#
# COMPACT_ATOMS: atom_id res chain seq x y z
N MET A 1 -37.80 -38.71 30.21
CA MET A 1 -36.79 -39.20 29.24
C MET A 1 -36.51 -38.10 28.21
N LYS A 2 -35.25 -37.70 28.03
CA LYS A 2 -34.80 -36.91 26.85
C LYS A 2 -34.50 -37.88 25.70
N PRO A 3 -34.80 -37.55 24.43
CA PRO A 3 -34.23 -38.29 23.31
C PRO A 3 -32.76 -37.91 23.12
N THR A 4 -31.94 -38.95 22.98
CA THR A 4 -30.52 -38.93 22.62
C THR A 4 -30.32 -38.82 21.11
N ASP A 5 -29.16 -38.28 20.75
CA ASP A 5 -28.56 -38.12 19.42
C ASP A 5 -28.33 -39.46 18.67
N PHE A 6 -28.11 -39.39 17.35
CA PHE A 6 -27.15 -40.17 16.53
C PHE A 6 -27.51 -40.23 15.03
N THR A 7 -26.75 -39.46 14.25
CA THR A 7 -26.11 -39.81 12.95
C THR A 7 -26.98 -40.11 11.72
N SER A 8 -26.83 -39.26 10.70
CA SER A 8 -26.71 -39.73 9.31
C SER A 8 -25.64 -38.93 8.57
N HIS A 9 -24.50 -39.58 8.36
CA HIS A 9 -23.48 -39.16 7.41
C HIS A 9 -24.08 -39.03 6.01
N LYS A 10 -23.96 -37.84 5.41
CA LYS A 10 -23.94 -37.72 3.95
C LYS A 10 -22.62 -37.10 3.54
N HIS A 11 -21.80 -37.93 2.90
CA HIS A 11 -20.62 -37.53 2.17
C HIS A 11 -20.98 -36.42 1.19
N VAL A 12 -20.45 -35.22 1.41
CA VAL A 12 -20.25 -34.25 0.34
C VAL A 12 -18.79 -34.40 -0.07
N ALA A 13 -18.60 -34.77 -1.33
CA ALA A 13 -17.32 -35.01 -1.95
C ALA A 13 -16.39 -33.80 -1.82
N THR A 14 -15.19 -34.04 -1.29
CA THR A 14 -14.08 -33.09 -1.27
C THR A 14 -13.63 -32.86 -2.71
N ALA A 15 -13.98 -31.71 -3.29
CA ALA A 15 -13.36 -31.25 -4.52
C ALA A 15 -11.87 -30.95 -4.25
N ARG A 16 -10.98 -31.60 -5.02
CA ARG A 16 -9.55 -31.34 -5.07
C ARG A 16 -9.30 -29.85 -5.38
N GLY A 17 -8.51 -29.20 -4.53
CA GLY A 17 -8.31 -27.75 -4.50
C GLY A 17 -7.59 -27.18 -5.71
N VAL A 18 -8.21 -26.16 -6.31
CA VAL A 18 -7.47 -25.00 -6.84
C VAL A 18 -7.04 -24.24 -5.59
N GLN A 19 -5.74 -24.14 -5.32
CA GLN A 19 -5.24 -23.37 -4.16
C GLN A 19 -5.62 -21.90 -4.38
N GLY A 20 -6.78 -21.48 -3.85
CA GLY A 20 -7.19 -20.09 -3.83
C GLY A 20 -6.13 -19.29 -3.10
N GLY A 21 -5.68 -18.17 -3.66
CA GLY A 21 -4.63 -17.36 -3.07
C GLY A 21 -4.98 -16.90 -1.66
N ARG A 22 -3.97 -16.40 -0.93
CA ARG A 22 -4.12 -15.93 0.44
C ARG A 22 -5.06 -14.73 0.47
N VAL A 23 -6.21 -14.89 1.12
CA VAL A 23 -7.21 -13.82 1.25
C VAL A 23 -7.29 -13.34 2.71
N PRO A 24 -7.24 -12.02 2.97
CA PRO A 24 -7.42 -11.48 4.30
C PRO A 24 -8.88 -11.63 4.73
N ALA A 25 -9.09 -12.03 6.00
CA ALA A 25 -10.42 -12.12 6.60
C ALA A 25 -11.13 -10.75 6.60
N SER A 26 -10.39 -9.67 6.84
CA SER A 26 -10.87 -8.29 6.82
C SER A 26 -9.76 -7.35 6.36
N CYS A 27 -10.15 -6.15 5.89
CA CYS A 27 -9.20 -5.08 5.61
C CYS A 27 -9.16 -4.07 6.77
N PRO A 28 -8.00 -3.47 7.06
CA PRO A 28 -7.91 -2.38 8.02
C PRO A 28 -8.81 -1.20 7.64
N SER A 29 -9.25 -0.41 8.61
CA SER A 29 -9.99 0.84 8.37
C SER A 29 -9.20 1.80 7.47
N GLY A 30 -9.89 2.57 6.62
CA GLY A 30 -9.26 3.54 5.72
C GLY A 30 -8.58 2.92 4.50
N PHE A 31 -8.85 1.65 4.18
CA PHE A 31 -8.49 1.03 2.91
C PHE A 31 -9.36 1.55 1.75
N GLN A 32 -8.78 1.69 0.56
CA GLN A 32 -9.50 2.16 -0.64
C GLN A 32 -10.01 1.02 -1.52
N GLY A 33 -9.59 -0.22 -1.28
CA GLY A 33 -10.11 -1.37 -1.99
C GLY A 33 -9.34 -2.66 -1.75
N ARG A 34 -9.86 -3.75 -2.33
CA ARG A 34 -9.15 -5.04 -2.43
C ARG A 34 -8.57 -5.20 -3.83
N TYR A 35 -7.37 -5.75 -3.91
CA TYR A 35 -6.71 -6.06 -5.18
C TYR A 35 -6.31 -7.52 -5.23
N THR A 36 -6.69 -8.21 -6.30
CA THR A 36 -6.24 -9.59 -6.55
C THR A 36 -4.97 -9.55 -7.38
N VAL A 37 -3.89 -10.09 -6.82
CA VAL A 37 -2.57 -10.18 -7.45
C VAL A 37 -2.68 -10.91 -8.78
N GLN A 38 -2.05 -10.33 -9.80
CA GLN A 38 -1.98 -10.87 -11.16
C GLN A 38 -0.57 -11.41 -11.46
N PRO A 39 -0.42 -12.27 -12.50
CA PRO A 39 0.90 -12.70 -12.96
C PRO A 39 1.82 -11.51 -13.27
N GLY A 40 3.02 -11.51 -12.68
CA GLY A 40 4.03 -10.46 -12.87
C GLY A 40 3.96 -9.30 -11.87
N ASP A 41 2.97 -9.28 -10.98
CA ASP A 41 2.89 -8.25 -9.94
C ASP A 41 3.98 -8.39 -8.88
N THR A 42 4.43 -7.26 -8.34
CA THR A 42 5.16 -7.15 -7.07
C THR A 42 4.40 -6.20 -6.15
N MET A 43 4.56 -6.31 -4.84
CA MET A 43 3.97 -5.33 -3.92
C MET A 43 4.43 -3.90 -4.21
N PHE A 44 5.65 -3.72 -4.71
CA PHE A 44 6.18 -2.42 -5.11
C PHE A 44 5.38 -1.81 -6.28
N PHE A 45 5.18 -2.55 -7.37
CA PHE A 45 4.42 -2.06 -8.52
C PHE A 45 2.94 -1.89 -8.20
N ILE A 46 2.37 -2.74 -7.35
CA ILE A 46 0.99 -2.56 -6.84
C ILE A 46 0.90 -1.27 -6.03
N ALA A 47 1.82 -1.02 -5.10
CA ALA A 47 1.82 0.20 -4.30
C ALA A 47 1.90 1.46 -5.18
N GLN A 48 2.80 1.46 -6.18
CA GLN A 48 2.89 2.54 -7.16
C GLN A 48 1.59 2.74 -7.94
N ARG A 49 0.99 1.65 -8.44
CA ARG A 49 -0.28 1.68 -9.20
C ARG A 49 -1.41 2.34 -8.41
N PHE A 50 -1.46 2.10 -7.10
CA PHE A 50 -2.51 2.61 -6.22
C PHE A 50 -2.12 3.89 -5.47
N GLY A 51 -0.93 4.45 -5.71
CA GLY A 51 -0.52 5.68 -5.05
C GLY A 51 -0.36 5.57 -3.54
N VAL A 52 0.13 4.42 -3.08
CA VAL A 52 0.41 4.16 -1.65
C VAL A 52 1.87 3.79 -1.48
N SER A 53 2.38 3.80 -0.25
CA SER A 53 3.74 3.31 -0.02
C SER A 53 3.77 1.79 0.04
N LEU A 54 4.93 1.23 -0.33
CA LEU A 54 5.20 -0.18 -0.14
C LEU A 54 5.02 -0.58 1.34
N ASN A 55 5.54 0.23 2.26
CA ASN A 55 5.43 -0.04 3.70
C ASN A 55 3.97 0.01 4.20
N SER A 56 3.14 0.94 3.72
CA SER A 56 1.72 0.98 4.11
C SER A 56 0.95 -0.19 3.54
N LEU A 57 1.27 -0.60 2.30
CA LEU A 57 0.70 -1.80 1.69
C LEU A 57 1.11 -3.05 2.47
N ILE A 58 2.39 -3.20 2.85
CA ILE A 58 2.86 -4.32 3.67
C ILE A 58 2.16 -4.35 5.02
N ALA A 59 2.13 -3.22 5.73
CA ALA A 59 1.50 -3.12 7.04
C ALA A 59 -0.01 -3.43 6.99
N ALA A 60 -0.68 -3.09 5.90
CA ALA A 60 -2.10 -3.40 5.69
C ALA A 60 -2.38 -4.88 5.40
N ASN A 61 -1.35 -5.69 5.11
CA ASN A 61 -1.49 -7.08 4.66
C ASN A 61 -0.67 -8.07 5.51
N PRO A 62 -0.92 -8.17 6.84
CA PRO A 62 -0.14 -9.01 7.75
C PRO A 62 -0.28 -10.52 7.49
N HIS A 63 -1.26 -10.95 6.68
CA HIS A 63 -1.40 -12.35 6.24
C HIS A 63 -0.36 -12.74 5.18
N ILE A 64 0.33 -11.76 4.58
CA ILE A 64 1.48 -12.00 3.72
C ILE A 64 2.75 -11.92 4.58
N THR A 65 3.26 -13.08 4.99
CA THR A 65 4.41 -13.18 5.91
C THR A 65 5.73 -12.74 5.28
N ASP A 66 5.87 -12.90 3.96
CA ASP A 66 7.01 -12.42 3.19
C ASP A 66 6.50 -11.50 2.05
N PRO A 67 6.65 -10.17 2.19
CA PRO A 67 6.24 -9.18 1.19
C PRO A 67 6.87 -9.34 -0.19
N SER A 68 8.03 -9.99 -0.27
CA SER A 68 8.71 -10.24 -1.55
C SER A 68 8.11 -11.44 -2.30
N VAL A 69 7.26 -12.23 -1.64
CA VAL A 69 6.65 -13.44 -2.17
C VAL A 69 5.13 -13.32 -2.17
N ILE A 70 4.58 -12.83 -3.29
CA ILE A 70 3.15 -12.84 -3.60
C ILE A 70 2.87 -13.74 -4.81
N PHE A 71 1.68 -14.33 -4.86
CA PHE A 71 1.25 -15.22 -5.93
C PHE A 71 -0.03 -14.73 -6.60
N PRO A 72 -0.22 -15.00 -7.90
CA PRO A 72 -1.49 -14.75 -8.57
C PRO A 72 -2.66 -15.36 -7.79
N GLY A 73 -3.71 -14.57 -7.58
CA GLY A 73 -4.88 -14.94 -6.78
C GLY A 73 -4.79 -14.56 -5.30
N ASP A 74 -3.62 -14.19 -4.77
CA ASP A 74 -3.55 -13.53 -3.45
C ASP A 74 -4.39 -12.25 -3.48
N VAL A 75 -5.06 -11.93 -2.37
CA VAL A 75 -5.85 -10.71 -2.23
C VAL A 75 -5.14 -9.78 -1.26
N LEU A 76 -4.92 -8.55 -1.67
CA LEU A 76 -4.35 -7.48 -0.86
C LEU A 76 -5.41 -6.44 -0.52
N CYS A 77 -5.42 -5.99 0.72
CA CYS A 77 -6.07 -4.77 1.15
C CYS A 77 -5.18 -3.59 0.77
N VAL A 78 -5.65 -2.77 -0.17
CA VAL A 78 -4.93 -1.57 -0.60
C VAL A 78 -5.30 -0.44 0.36
N PRO A 79 -4.37 0.09 1.18
CA PRO A 79 -4.66 1.18 2.08
C PRO A 79 -5.09 2.41 1.28
N GLY A 80 -5.92 3.26 1.84
CA GLY A 80 -6.17 4.57 1.27
C GLY A 80 -4.91 5.43 1.33
N PRO A 81 -4.87 6.53 0.56
CA PRO A 81 -3.82 7.52 0.76
C PRO A 81 -3.82 7.96 2.23
N PRO A 82 -2.65 8.20 2.84
CA PRO A 82 -2.60 8.75 4.19
C PRO A 82 -3.46 10.01 4.25
N VAL A 83 -4.34 10.07 5.25
CA VAL A 83 -5.28 11.20 5.42
C VAL A 83 -4.46 12.41 5.85
N GLY A 84 -4.09 13.23 4.87
CA GLY A 84 -3.13 14.32 5.03
C GLY A 84 -1.69 13.81 4.98
N GLY A 85 -0.97 14.07 3.88
CA GLY A 85 0.46 13.80 3.86
C GLY A 85 1.22 14.72 4.81
N ARG A 86 2.53 14.51 4.90
CA ARG A 86 3.41 15.38 5.69
C ARG A 86 3.40 16.76 5.05
N VAL A 87 2.83 17.74 5.75
CA VAL A 87 2.79 19.14 5.32
C VAL A 87 3.72 19.95 6.22
N PRO A 88 4.59 20.81 5.67
CA PRO A 88 5.46 21.66 6.47
C PRO A 88 4.63 22.70 7.21
N ALA A 89 4.97 22.95 8.48
CA ALA A 89 4.30 23.97 9.30
C ALA A 89 4.46 25.39 8.72
N SER A 90 5.59 25.66 8.04
CA SER A 90 5.86 26.89 7.33
C SER A 90 6.77 26.63 6.13
N CYS A 91 6.70 27.51 5.12
CA CYS A 91 7.61 27.47 3.98
C CYS A 91 8.79 28.42 4.23
N PRO A 92 10.01 28.09 3.75
CA PRO A 92 11.14 29.02 3.79
C PRO A 92 10.87 30.35 3.07
N PRO A 93 11.52 31.47 3.45
CA PRO A 93 11.41 32.73 2.73
C PRO A 93 11.77 32.60 1.25
N GLY A 94 11.05 33.31 0.38
CA GLY A 94 11.29 33.30 -1.07
C GLY A 94 10.79 32.04 -1.80
N PHE A 95 10.05 31.17 -1.11
CA PHE A 95 9.43 29.99 -1.70
C PHE A 95 8.41 30.34 -2.78
N GLN A 96 8.47 29.64 -3.92
CA GLN A 96 7.72 29.99 -5.13
C GLN A 96 6.47 29.13 -5.40
N GLY A 97 6.20 28.10 -4.58
CA GLY A 97 4.97 27.32 -4.71
C GLY A 97 5.06 25.90 -4.14
N ARG A 98 3.94 25.38 -3.65
CA ARG A 98 3.82 24.03 -3.08
C ARG A 98 3.58 22.99 -4.16
N TYR A 99 4.12 21.80 -3.95
CA TYR A 99 3.86 20.64 -4.79
C TYR A 99 3.37 19.51 -3.92
N THR A 100 2.18 19.00 -4.20
CA THR A 100 1.68 17.78 -3.57
C THR A 100 2.20 16.59 -4.33
N VAL A 101 2.96 15.74 -3.64
CA VAL A 101 3.51 14.49 -4.17
C VAL A 101 2.39 13.64 -4.76
N GLN A 102 2.64 13.11 -5.95
CA GLN A 102 1.75 12.24 -6.70
C GLN A 102 2.24 10.79 -6.69
N PRO A 103 1.36 9.83 -7.01
CA PRO A 103 1.78 8.44 -7.22
C PRO A 103 2.94 8.32 -8.20
N GLY A 104 4.00 7.62 -7.80
CA GLY A 104 5.19 7.39 -8.64
C GLY A 104 6.24 8.50 -8.59
N ASP A 105 6.01 9.59 -7.88
CA ASP A 105 7.01 10.63 -7.70
C ASP A 105 8.22 10.14 -6.90
N THR A 106 9.39 10.69 -7.24
CA THR A 106 10.58 10.70 -6.40
C THR A 106 11.03 12.14 -6.21
N MET A 107 11.74 12.46 -5.12
CA MET A 107 12.33 13.80 -4.97
C MET A 107 13.27 14.15 -6.13
N PHE A 108 13.95 13.16 -6.72
CA PHE A 108 14.79 13.36 -7.89
C PHE A 108 13.99 13.84 -9.11
N PHE A 109 12.91 13.15 -9.47
CA PHE A 109 12.08 13.54 -10.62
C PHE A 109 11.32 14.84 -10.38
N ILE A 110 10.90 15.11 -9.13
CA ILE A 110 10.29 16.40 -8.76
C ILE A 110 11.32 17.53 -8.93
N ALA A 111 12.53 17.37 -8.40
CA ALA A 111 13.58 18.38 -8.52
C ALA A 111 13.91 18.68 -9.99
N GLN A 112 14.05 17.63 -10.81
CA GLN A 112 14.27 17.74 -12.24
C GLN A 112 13.12 18.48 -12.95
N ARG A 113 11.87 18.17 -12.63
CA ARG A 113 10.67 18.79 -13.21
C ARG A 113 10.63 20.30 -12.97
N PHE A 114 11.04 20.75 -11.78
CA PHE A 114 11.02 22.16 -11.40
C PHE A 114 12.36 22.88 -11.62
N GLY A 115 13.36 22.20 -12.19
CA GLY A 115 14.67 22.81 -12.47
C GLY A 115 15.44 23.21 -11.21
N VAL A 116 15.22 22.54 -10.08
CA VAL A 116 15.95 22.75 -8.83
C VAL A 116 16.91 21.59 -8.56
N SER A 117 17.94 21.80 -7.74
CA SER A 117 18.83 20.69 -7.37
C SER A 117 18.12 19.77 -6.37
N LEU A 118 18.39 18.45 -6.44
CA LEU A 118 17.87 17.49 -5.46
C LEU A 118 18.26 17.89 -4.03
N ASN A 119 19.52 18.30 -3.82
CA ASN A 119 20.00 18.72 -2.50
C ASN A 119 19.26 19.96 -1.98
N SER A 120 18.97 20.96 -2.82
CA SER A 120 18.19 22.13 -2.40
C SER A 120 16.75 21.78 -2.09
N LEU A 121 16.15 20.85 -2.83
CA LEU A 121 14.80 20.37 -2.53
C LEU A 121 14.76 19.63 -1.19
N ILE A 122 15.72 18.74 -0.92
CA ILE A 122 15.82 18.02 0.35
C ILE A 122 16.00 19.00 1.52
N ALA A 123 16.95 19.94 1.40
CA ALA A 123 17.24 20.91 2.45
C ALA A 123 16.04 21.83 2.77
N ALA A 124 15.21 22.14 1.77
CA ALA A 124 14.02 22.97 1.95
C ALA A 124 12.85 22.24 2.64
N ASN A 125 12.90 20.91 2.73
CA ASN A 125 11.82 20.06 3.25
C ASN A 125 12.26 19.19 4.44
N PRO A 126 12.69 19.80 5.57
CA PRO A 126 13.24 19.08 6.72
C PRO A 126 12.22 18.18 7.45
N HIS A 127 10.93 18.34 7.18
CA HIS A 127 9.88 17.44 7.69
C HIS A 127 9.88 16.07 6.99
N ILE A 128 10.57 15.94 5.84
CA ILE A 128 10.82 14.67 5.17
C ILE A 128 12.17 14.12 5.64
N THR A 129 12.15 13.34 6.72
CA THR A 129 13.36 12.82 7.38
C THR A 129 14.14 11.80 6.55
N ASP A 130 13.44 11.06 5.67
CA ASP A 130 14.05 10.17 4.68
C ASP A 130 13.64 10.63 3.27
N PRO A 131 14.53 11.31 2.53
CA PRO A 131 14.27 11.78 1.17
C PRO A 131 13.94 10.69 0.14
N SER A 132 14.33 9.45 0.41
CA SER A 132 14.00 8.31 -0.45
C SER A 132 12.56 7.83 -0.26
N VAL A 133 11.89 8.32 0.79
CA VAL A 133 10.54 7.95 1.17
C VAL A 133 9.66 9.19 1.16
N ILE A 134 8.95 9.41 0.05
CA ILE A 134 7.84 10.37 -0.06
C ILE A 134 6.52 9.63 -0.33
N PHE A 135 5.42 10.21 0.12
CA PHE A 135 4.09 9.65 -0.02
C PHE A 135 3.20 10.56 -0.85
N PRO A 136 2.34 10.02 -1.71
CA PRO A 136 1.29 10.81 -2.31
C PRO A 136 0.50 11.56 -1.25
N GLY A 137 0.31 12.87 -1.48
CA GLY A 137 -0.30 13.77 -0.51
C GLY A 137 0.68 14.51 0.39
N ASP A 138 1.97 14.10 0.48
CA ASP A 138 3.01 14.94 1.09
C ASP A 138 3.10 16.27 0.34
N VAL A 139 3.44 17.35 1.07
CA VAL A 139 3.57 18.71 0.54
C VAL A 139 4.93 19.29 0.86
#